data_AF-A0A0D0ARK3-F1
#
_entry.id   AF-A0A0D0ARK3-F1
#
_cell.length_a   1.000
_cell.length_b   1.000
_cell.length_c   1.000
_cell.angle_alpha   90.00
_cell.angle_beta   90.00
_cell.angle_gamma   90.00
#
_symmetry.space_group_name_H-M   'P 1'
#
loop_
_entity.id
_entity.type
_entity.pdbx_description
1 polymer ?
#
loop_
_entity_poly.entity_id
_entity_poly.type
_entity_poly.pdbx_seq_one_letter_code
_entity_poly.pdbx_strand_id
1 'polypeptide(L)'
;MTIVLDEPTLWPLISFGRLSSYFVAASSTAVIYDWALTFGQEFEFILRQRWTFMTLLYVFVRYFGILVSVMNLLLNLPVPITDVVRTILWYIQAWTPIIVNAVLGVIMVTRMNAMYQGSKKLLIFLVVVLLASMIVSGVMGVIANLGVSAQEAVVSGYPTCFTEINTVMIDLTYESMISTAVWEILAFFLAVWIVIKHFYELRRRHSGATIEGYFTVLIESHAFYFLA
;
A
#
# COMPACT_ATOMS: atom_id res chain seq x y z
N MET A 1 -18.07 17.99 26.02
CA MET A 1 -17.54 18.38 27.35
C MET A 1 -16.03 18.23 27.22
N THR A 2 -15.26 19.31 27.20
CA THR A 2 -13.81 19.24 26.99
C THR A 2 -13.14 18.74 28.26
N ILE A 3 -12.57 17.54 28.22
CA ILE A 3 -11.85 16.97 29.37
C ILE A 3 -10.44 17.57 29.36
N VAL A 4 -10.05 18.26 30.43
CA VAL A 4 -8.70 18.78 30.61
C VAL A 4 -7.88 17.75 31.38
N LEU A 5 -6.83 17.22 30.77
CA LEU A 5 -5.95 16.20 31.36
C LEU A 5 -4.52 16.76 31.44
N ASP A 6 -4.09 17.13 32.64
CA ASP A 6 -2.76 17.74 32.91
C ASP A 6 -1.80 16.80 33.67
N GLU A 7 -2.03 15.48 33.60
CA GLU A 7 -1.19 14.53 34.34
C GLU A 7 0.16 14.24 33.65
N PRO A 8 1.27 14.19 34.40
CA PRO A 8 2.61 13.89 33.86
C PRO A 8 2.76 12.46 33.34
N THR A 9 1.86 11.56 33.71
CA THR A 9 1.76 10.17 33.22
C THR A 9 1.45 10.09 31.72
N LEU A 10 0.90 11.15 31.13
CA LEU A 10 0.54 11.24 29.71
C LEU A 10 1.71 11.66 28.81
N TRP A 11 2.85 12.07 29.37
CA TRP A 11 4.00 12.55 28.59
C TRP A 11 4.57 11.52 27.58
N PRO A 12 4.64 10.20 27.87
CA PRO A 12 5.05 9.20 26.89
C PRO A 12 4.08 9.09 25.70
N LEU A 13 2.79 9.29 25.94
CA LEU A 13 1.78 9.26 24.89
C LEU A 13 1.90 10.49 23.98
N ILE A 14 2.14 11.66 24.56
CA ILE A 14 2.37 12.92 23.83
C ILE A 14 3.65 12.82 22.99
N SER A 15 4.73 12.26 23.54
CA SER A 15 5.98 12.11 22.81
C SER A 15 5.85 11.13 21.64
N PHE A 16 5.11 10.03 21.82
CA PHE A 16 4.79 9.08 20.75
C PHE A 16 3.95 9.72 19.63
N GLY A 17 2.93 10.50 19.99
CA GLY A 17 2.11 11.24 19.04
C GLY A 17 2.96 12.23 18.22
N ARG A 18 3.83 13.00 18.89
CA ARG A 18 4.72 13.96 18.23
C ARG A 18 5.73 13.28 17.29
N LEU A 19 6.31 12.15 17.70
CA LEU A 19 7.21 11.37 16.85
C LEU A 19 6.48 10.86 15.59
N SER A 20 5.26 10.36 15.77
CA SER A 20 4.41 9.89 14.66
C SER A 20 4.07 11.02 13.70
N SER A 21 3.75 12.22 14.19
CA SER A 21 3.49 13.40 13.36
C SER A 21 4.70 13.80 12.51
N TYR A 22 5.91 13.79 13.08
CA TYR A 22 7.13 14.06 12.30
C TYR A 22 7.37 13.00 11.23
N PHE A 23 7.15 11.73 11.56
CA PHE A 23 7.30 10.64 10.61
C PHE A 23 6.30 10.76 9.46
N VAL A 24 5.04 11.08 9.76
CA VAL A 24 3.99 11.30 8.76
C VAL A 24 4.30 12.51 7.87
N ALA A 25 4.84 13.58 8.44
CA ALA A 25 5.26 14.75 7.66
C ALA A 25 6.42 14.41 6.71
N ALA A 26 7.42 13.67 7.19
CA ALA A 26 8.55 13.23 6.38
C ALA A 26 8.10 12.28 5.25
N SER A 27 7.26 11.28 5.57
CA SER A 27 6.76 10.33 4.58
C SER A 27 5.86 10.99 3.54
N SER A 28 4.98 11.91 3.96
CA SER A 28 4.12 12.67 3.04
C SER A 28 4.95 13.56 2.11
N THR A 29 6.00 14.19 2.62
CA THR A 29 6.92 15.00 1.80
C THR A 29 7.63 14.14 0.76
N ALA A 30 8.10 12.95 1.14
CA ALA A 30 8.72 12.00 0.21
C ALA A 30 7.75 11.55 -0.89
N VAL A 31 6.49 11.24 -0.54
CA VAL A 31 5.45 10.86 -1.52
C VAL A 31 5.14 12.00 -2.50
N ILE A 32 4.99 13.22 -2.00
CA ILE A 32 4.73 14.40 -2.86
C ILE A 32 5.93 14.66 -3.78
N TYR A 33 7.15 14.51 -3.26
CA TYR A 33 8.37 14.70 -4.03
C TYR A 33 8.51 13.66 -5.15
N ASP A 34 8.32 12.37 -4.84
CA ASP A 34 8.34 11.30 -5.84
C ASP A 34 7.27 11.51 -6.91
N TRP A 35 6.06 11.91 -6.50
CA TRP A 35 5.00 12.26 -7.43
C TRP A 35 5.38 13.41 -8.36
N ALA A 36 5.95 14.50 -7.83
CA ALA A 36 6.33 15.66 -8.63
C ALA A 36 7.39 15.31 -9.69
N LEU A 37 8.35 14.43 -9.34
CA LEU A 37 9.38 13.97 -10.27
C LEU A 37 8.81 13.12 -11.42
N THR A 38 7.85 12.26 -11.11
CA THR A 38 7.32 11.29 -12.09
C THR A 38 6.13 11.83 -12.87
N PHE A 39 5.44 12.86 -12.38
CA PHE A 39 4.25 13.46 -13.01
C PHE A 39 4.45 13.87 -14.47
N GLY A 40 5.62 14.44 -14.82
CA GLY A 40 5.91 14.86 -16.19
C GLY A 40 5.90 13.70 -17.19
N GLN A 41 6.51 12.58 -16.80
CA GLN A 41 6.53 11.37 -17.62
C GLN A 41 5.14 10.72 -17.68
N GLU A 42 4.43 10.66 -16.56
CA GLU A 42 3.08 10.07 -16.50
C GLU A 42 2.07 10.81 -17.36
N PHE A 43 2.14 12.14 -17.39
CA PHE A 43 1.23 12.92 -18.20
C PHE A 43 1.39 12.57 -19.69
N GLU A 44 2.64 12.46 -20.15
CA GLU A 44 2.95 12.17 -21.55
C GLU A 44 2.68 10.72 -21.94
N PHE A 45 3.04 9.74 -21.10
CA PHE A 45 2.92 8.32 -21.43
C PHE A 45 1.58 7.69 -21.03
N ILE A 46 0.98 8.14 -19.93
CA ILE A 46 -0.20 7.47 -19.33
C ILE A 46 -1.47 8.27 -19.58
N LEU A 47 -1.47 9.58 -19.28
CA LEU A 47 -2.68 10.41 -19.37
C LEU A 47 -3.03 10.81 -20.82
N ARG A 48 -2.02 10.98 -21.68
CA ARG A 48 -2.22 11.31 -23.10
C ARG A 48 -2.55 10.09 -23.97
N GLN A 49 -2.30 8.88 -23.47
CA GLN A 49 -2.52 7.63 -24.20
C GLN A 49 -3.96 7.12 -24.02
N ARG A 50 -4.34 6.06 -24.76
CA ARG A 50 -5.65 5.43 -24.65
C ARG A 50 -5.85 4.85 -23.25
N TRP A 51 -6.98 5.18 -22.64
CA TRP A 51 -7.36 4.70 -21.30
C TRP A 51 -7.67 3.21 -21.36
N THR A 52 -6.78 2.39 -20.79
CA THR A 52 -7.06 0.97 -20.53
C THR A 52 -7.57 0.80 -19.10
N PHE A 53 -8.25 -0.31 -18.83
CA PHE A 53 -8.70 -0.63 -17.46
C PHE A 53 -7.53 -0.62 -16.46
N MET A 54 -6.38 -1.18 -16.85
CA MET A 54 -5.15 -1.16 -16.04
C MET A 54 -4.65 0.24 -15.75
N THR A 55 -4.69 1.12 -16.75
CA THR A 55 -4.31 2.54 -16.61
C THR A 55 -5.20 3.24 -15.60
N LEU A 56 -6.51 2.99 -15.63
CA LEU A 56 -7.46 3.59 -14.69
C LEU A 56 -7.23 3.10 -13.25
N LEU A 57 -6.99 1.79 -13.06
CA LEU A 57 -6.69 1.24 -11.73
C LEU A 57 -5.39 1.83 -11.16
N TYR A 58 -4.36 1.97 -12.00
CA TYR A 58 -3.10 2.57 -11.61
C TYR A 58 -3.26 4.03 -11.18
N VAL A 59 -3.93 4.84 -12.00
CA VAL A 59 -4.25 6.25 -11.69
C VAL A 59 -5.04 6.33 -10.39
N PHE A 60 -6.06 5.49 -10.22
CA PHE A 60 -6.86 5.47 -8.99
C PHE A 60 -5.98 5.25 -7.74
N VAL A 61 -5.17 4.20 -7.69
CA VAL A 61 -4.30 3.91 -6.54
C VAL A 61 -3.35 5.07 -6.25
N ARG A 62 -2.76 5.64 -7.30
CA ARG A 62 -1.76 6.69 -7.19
C ARG A 62 -2.35 8.00 -6.65
N TYR A 63 -3.39 8.52 -7.30
CA TYR A 63 -3.99 9.80 -6.88
C TYR A 63 -4.76 9.67 -5.57
N PHE A 64 -5.38 8.52 -5.30
CA PHE A 64 -6.03 8.25 -4.02
C PHE A 64 -5.00 8.21 -2.87
N GLY A 65 -3.85 7.56 -3.07
CA GLY A 65 -2.77 7.54 -2.08
C GLY A 65 -2.18 8.91 -1.79
N ILE A 66 -2.00 9.75 -2.81
CA ILE A 66 -1.54 11.14 -2.65
C ILE A 66 -2.56 11.97 -1.88
N LEU A 67 -3.85 11.85 -2.24
CA LEU A 67 -4.93 12.56 -1.56
C LEU A 67 -4.95 12.21 -0.07
N VAL A 68 -4.86 10.92 0.27
CA VAL A 68 -4.81 10.48 1.67
C VAL A 68 -3.56 10.98 2.39
N SER A 69 -2.40 10.99 1.72
CA SER A 69 -1.16 11.53 2.31
C SER A 69 -1.28 13.01 2.66
N VAL A 70 -1.88 13.82 1.78
CA VAL A 70 -2.15 15.25 2.04
C VAL A 70 -3.13 15.42 3.19
N MET A 71 -4.20 14.60 3.26
CA MET A 71 -5.16 14.64 4.36
C MET A 71 -4.51 14.27 5.70
N ASN A 72 -3.60 13.28 5.70
CA ASN A 72 -2.82 12.90 6.87
C ASN A 72 -1.90 14.01 7.35
N LEU A 73 -1.27 14.74 6.43
CA LEU A 73 -0.47 15.93 6.77
C LEU A 73 -1.33 16.99 7.45
N LEU A 74 -2.53 17.26 6.91
CA LEU A 74 -3.44 18.26 7.43
C LEU A 74 -3.90 17.97 8.87
N LEU A 75 -4.10 16.68 9.20
CA LEU A 75 -4.47 16.21 10.53
C LEU A 75 -3.37 16.35 11.58
N ASN A 76 -2.10 16.40 11.16
CA ASN A 76 -0.97 16.56 12.06
C ASN A 76 -0.64 18.02 12.35
N LEU A 77 -1.28 18.97 11.65
CA LEU A 77 -1.14 20.39 11.95
C LEU A 77 -1.99 20.74 13.19
N PRO A 78 -1.50 21.62 14.08
CA PRO A 78 -2.21 22.06 15.28
C PRO A 78 -3.33 23.06 14.93
N VAL A 79 -4.19 22.72 13.98
CA VAL A 79 -5.34 23.53 13.58
C VAL A 79 -6.57 22.98 14.31
N PRO A 80 -7.43 23.84 14.88
CA PRO A 80 -8.69 23.39 15.46
C PRO A 80 -9.59 22.82 14.35
N ILE A 81 -9.70 21.50 14.30
CA ILE A 81 -10.57 20.77 13.38
C ILE A 81 -11.78 20.29 14.19
N THR A 82 -12.98 20.46 13.63
CA THR A 82 -14.24 20.01 14.24
C THR A 82 -14.26 18.48 14.41
N ASP A 83 -14.81 18.00 15.54
CA ASP A 83 -15.04 16.57 15.83
C ASP A 83 -15.56 15.73 14.66
N VAL A 84 -16.54 16.27 13.93
CA VAL A 84 -17.17 15.58 12.78
C VAL A 84 -16.16 15.32 11.67
N VAL A 85 -15.33 16.32 11.34
CA VAL A 85 -14.33 16.22 10.27
C VAL A 85 -13.25 15.20 10.65
N ARG A 86 -12.83 15.19 11.92
CA ARG A 86 -11.83 14.24 12.42
C ARG A 86 -12.36 12.80 12.44
N THR A 87 -13.62 12.61 12.79
CA THR A 87 -14.28 11.29 12.73
C THR A 87 -14.34 10.77 11.29
N ILE A 88 -14.76 11.60 10.34
CA ILE A 88 -14.78 11.25 8.92
C ILE A 88 -13.39 10.88 8.43
N LEU A 89 -12.37 11.67 8.81
CA LEU A 89 -10.99 11.42 8.42
C LEU A 89 -10.41 10.14 9.03
N TRP A 90 -10.78 9.80 10.26
CA TRP A 90 -10.42 8.51 10.87
C TRP A 90 -10.99 7.33 10.08
N TYR A 91 -12.27 7.40 9.70
CA TYR A 91 -12.86 6.39 8.82
C TYR A 91 -12.12 6.31 7.49
N ILE A 92 -11.81 7.44 6.86
CA ILE A 92 -11.03 7.46 5.61
C ILE A 92 -9.68 6.76 5.81
N GLN A 93 -8.96 7.04 6.89
CA GLN A 93 -7.68 6.38 7.21
C GLN A 93 -7.84 4.87 7.45
N ALA A 94 -8.86 4.44 8.18
CA ALA A 94 -9.09 3.04 8.49
C ALA A 94 -9.44 2.21 7.24
N TRP A 95 -10.25 2.77 6.35
CA TRP A 95 -10.73 2.08 5.14
C TRP A 95 -9.76 2.17 3.96
N THR A 96 -8.89 3.19 3.92
CA THR A 96 -7.94 3.39 2.81
C THR A 96 -7.05 2.18 2.53
N PRO A 97 -6.35 1.58 3.53
CA PRO A 97 -5.49 0.43 3.29
C PRO A 97 -6.25 -0.75 2.69
N ILE A 98 -7.48 -1.00 3.15
CA ILE A 98 -8.34 -2.09 2.64
C ILE A 98 -8.63 -1.86 1.16
N ILE A 99 -9.02 -0.64 0.77
CA ILE A 99 -9.33 -0.28 -0.62
C ILE A 99 -8.08 -0.36 -1.50
N VAL A 100 -6.95 0.19 -1.04
CA VAL A 100 -5.69 0.19 -1.81
C VAL A 100 -5.21 -1.24 -2.03
N ASN A 101 -5.22 -2.09 -0.99
CA ASN A 101 -4.79 -3.48 -1.09
C ASN A 101 -5.71 -4.31 -1.98
N ALA A 102 -7.03 -4.04 -1.96
CA ALA A 102 -7.98 -4.64 -2.89
C ALA A 102 -7.62 -4.32 -4.34
N VAL A 103 -7.37 -3.04 -4.65
CA VAL A 103 -7.03 -2.62 -6.02
C VAL A 103 -5.67 -3.17 -6.46
N LEU A 104 -4.65 -3.16 -5.58
CA LEU A 104 -3.35 -3.78 -5.84
C LEU A 104 -3.49 -5.28 -6.10
N GLY A 105 -4.34 -5.98 -5.35
CA GLY A 105 -4.69 -7.37 -5.58
C GLY A 105 -5.28 -7.60 -6.97
N VAL A 106 -6.21 -6.74 -7.41
CA VAL A 106 -6.78 -6.81 -8.78
C VAL A 106 -5.71 -6.56 -9.85
N ILE A 107 -4.84 -5.58 -9.68
CA ILE A 107 -3.72 -5.31 -10.59
C ILE A 107 -2.79 -6.53 -10.68
N MET A 108 -2.51 -7.17 -9.55
CA MET A 108 -1.65 -8.35 -9.50
C MET A 108 -2.29 -9.55 -10.19
N VAL A 109 -3.57 -9.82 -9.93
CA VAL A 109 -4.35 -10.90 -10.59
C VAL A 109 -4.37 -10.71 -12.10
N THR A 110 -4.63 -9.49 -12.56
CA THR A 110 -4.73 -9.17 -13.98
C THR A 110 -3.38 -9.29 -14.69
N ARG A 111 -2.27 -8.85 -14.06
CA ARG A 111 -0.91 -9.10 -14.56
C ARG A 111 -0.57 -10.57 -14.61
N MET A 112 -0.94 -11.33 -13.57
CA MET A 112 -0.69 -12.76 -13.49
C MET A 112 -1.49 -13.54 -14.54
N ASN A 113 -2.73 -13.12 -14.84
CA ASN A 113 -3.53 -13.67 -15.93
C ASN A 113 -2.85 -13.49 -17.30
N ALA A 114 -2.28 -12.30 -17.56
CA ALA A 114 -1.56 -12.02 -18.79
C ALA A 114 -0.30 -12.89 -18.93
N MET A 115 0.43 -13.12 -17.83
CA MET A 115 1.61 -13.99 -17.81
C MET A 115 1.26 -15.48 -17.99
N TYR A 116 0.11 -15.93 -17.49
CA TYR A 116 -0.24 -17.36 -17.44
C TYR A 116 -0.98 -17.87 -18.69
N GLN A 117 -0.96 -17.11 -19.80
CA GLN A 117 -1.61 -17.45 -21.08
C GLN A 117 -3.02 -18.04 -20.92
N GLY A 118 -3.80 -17.53 -19.96
CA GLY A 118 -5.22 -17.84 -19.84
C GLY A 118 -5.60 -19.17 -19.18
N SER A 119 -4.73 -19.83 -18.40
CA SER A 119 -5.21 -20.99 -17.62
C SER A 119 -6.16 -20.55 -16.50
N LYS A 120 -7.46 -20.73 -16.82
CA LYS A 120 -8.61 -20.28 -16.04
C LYS A 120 -8.65 -20.84 -14.63
N LYS A 121 -8.08 -22.04 -14.41
CA LYS A 121 -8.09 -22.71 -13.09
C LYS A 121 -7.30 -21.91 -12.06
N LEU A 122 -6.11 -21.43 -12.44
CA LEU A 122 -5.25 -20.65 -11.56
C LEU A 122 -5.82 -19.24 -11.33
N LEU A 123 -6.43 -18.64 -12.36
CA LEU A 123 -7.13 -17.36 -12.23
C LEU A 123 -8.29 -17.45 -11.25
N ILE A 124 -9.13 -18.49 -11.37
CA ILE A 124 -10.26 -18.69 -10.46
C ILE A 124 -9.75 -18.87 -9.02
N PHE A 125 -8.71 -19.69 -8.81
CA PHE A 125 -8.09 -19.85 -7.49
C PHE A 125 -7.62 -18.49 -6.92
N LEU A 126 -6.91 -17.70 -7.71
CA LEU A 126 -6.34 -16.43 -7.28
C LEU A 126 -7.44 -15.40 -6.94
N VAL A 127 -8.51 -15.34 -7.74
CA VAL A 127 -9.68 -14.48 -7.50
C VAL A 127 -10.41 -14.90 -6.23
N VAL A 128 -10.62 -16.20 -6.01
CA VAL A 128 -11.31 -16.72 -4.82
C VAL A 128 -10.53 -16.36 -3.55
N VAL A 129 -9.20 -16.54 -3.55
CA VAL A 129 -8.38 -16.21 -2.39
C VAL A 129 -8.35 -14.69 -2.13
N LEU A 130 -8.25 -13.87 -3.18
CA LEU A 130 -8.32 -12.41 -3.05
C LEU A 130 -9.66 -11.96 -2.45
N LEU A 131 -10.78 -12.50 -2.95
CA LEU A 131 -12.11 -12.19 -2.44
C LEU A 131 -12.27 -12.62 -0.98
N ALA A 132 -11.79 -13.81 -0.61
CA ALA A 132 -11.80 -14.29 0.77
C ALA A 132 -11.01 -13.36 1.69
N SER A 133 -9.80 -12.93 1.29
CA SER A 133 -8.97 -11.99 2.05
C SER A 133 -9.64 -10.62 2.21
N MET A 134 -10.28 -10.09 1.14
CA MET A 134 -11.03 -8.85 1.21
C MET A 134 -12.24 -8.93 2.15
N ILE A 135 -12.99 -10.04 2.12
CA ILE A 135 -14.15 -10.23 2.99
C ILE A 135 -13.71 -10.26 4.45
N VAL A 136 -12.68 -11.02 4.79
CA VAL A 136 -12.15 -11.09 6.16
C VAL A 136 -11.68 -9.72 6.63
N SER A 137 -10.86 -9.04 5.84
CA SER A 137 -10.33 -7.72 6.19
C SER A 137 -11.44 -6.66 6.32
N GLY A 138 -12.44 -6.71 5.43
CA GLY A 138 -13.59 -5.80 5.46
C GLY A 138 -14.49 -6.03 6.67
N VAL A 139 -14.84 -7.28 6.98
CA VAL A 139 -15.69 -7.60 8.14
C VAL A 139 -15.00 -7.22 9.44
N MET A 140 -13.71 -7.56 9.59
CA MET A 140 -12.92 -7.16 10.75
C MET A 140 -12.83 -5.63 10.87
N GLY A 141 -12.64 -4.93 9.74
CA GLY A 141 -12.66 -3.47 9.67
C GLY A 141 -13.99 -2.86 10.12
N VAL A 142 -15.14 -3.41 9.71
CA VAL A 142 -16.45 -2.96 10.21
C VAL A 142 -16.51 -3.13 11.72
N ILE A 143 -16.25 -4.33 12.23
CA ILE A 143 -16.38 -4.65 13.66
C ILE A 143 -15.44 -3.79 14.51
N ALA A 144 -14.20 -3.60 14.08
CA ALA A 144 -13.22 -2.78 14.77
C ALA A 144 -13.61 -1.29 14.83
N ASN A 145 -14.43 -0.81 13.88
CA ASN A 145 -14.85 0.59 13.82
C ASN A 145 -16.32 0.82 14.27
N LEU A 146 -17.03 -0.22 14.73
CA LEU A 146 -18.36 -0.09 15.31
C LEU A 146 -18.26 0.61 16.68
N GLY A 147 -18.83 1.81 16.79
CA GLY A 147 -18.88 2.54 18.06
C GLY A 147 -17.72 3.49 18.32
N VAL A 148 -16.84 3.73 17.35
CA VAL A 148 -15.81 4.77 17.45
C VAL A 148 -16.48 6.14 17.49
N SER A 149 -16.33 6.84 18.60
CA SER A 149 -16.74 8.24 18.76
C SER A 149 -15.51 9.07 19.14
N ALA A 150 -15.27 10.16 18.42
CA ALA A 150 -14.20 11.10 18.72
C ALA A 150 -14.66 12.04 19.85
N GLN A 151 -13.85 12.20 20.90
CA GLN A 151 -14.09 13.17 21.97
C GLN A 151 -12.95 14.19 22.04
N GLU A 152 -13.28 15.49 22.06
CA GLU A 152 -12.30 16.56 22.26
C GLU A 152 -11.80 16.57 23.72
N ALA A 153 -10.50 16.36 23.89
CA ALA A 153 -9.81 16.62 25.14
C ALA A 153 -8.75 17.71 24.93
N VAL A 154 -8.41 18.42 26.00
CA VAL A 154 -7.29 19.35 26.01
C VAL A 154 -6.25 18.76 26.94
N VAL A 155 -5.13 18.30 26.38
CA VAL A 155 -4.03 17.73 27.17
C VAL A 155 -2.94 18.77 27.29
N SER A 156 -2.64 19.22 28.51
CA SER A 156 -1.52 20.15 28.77
C SER A 156 -1.56 21.41 27.90
N GLY A 157 -2.75 21.98 27.72
CA GLY A 157 -2.99 23.19 26.91
C GLY A 157 -2.94 22.99 25.38
N TYR A 158 -2.71 21.76 24.90
CA TYR A 158 -2.81 21.43 23.48
C TYR A 158 -4.17 20.79 23.19
N PRO A 159 -4.97 21.33 22.24
CA PRO A 159 -6.20 20.69 21.83
C PRO A 159 -5.85 19.37 21.12
N THR A 160 -6.15 18.24 21.78
CA THR A 160 -5.91 16.90 21.25
C THR A 160 -7.19 16.11 21.40
N CYS A 161 -7.89 15.89 20.29
CA CYS A 161 -9.04 15.00 20.32
C CYS A 161 -8.53 13.56 20.53
N PHE A 162 -9.11 12.84 21.49
CA PHE A 162 -8.86 11.42 21.69
C PHE A 162 -10.03 10.66 21.09
N THR A 163 -9.73 9.68 20.25
CA THR A 163 -10.66 8.60 19.96
C THR A 163 -10.52 7.59 21.09
N GLU A 164 -11.62 7.28 21.78
CA GLU A 164 -11.64 6.25 22.81
C GLU A 164 -11.54 4.87 22.13
N ILE A 165 -10.31 4.51 21.75
CA ILE A 165 -10.04 3.24 21.08
C ILE A 165 -9.88 2.18 22.18
N ASN A 166 -10.86 1.30 22.30
CA ASN A 166 -10.76 0.15 23.19
C ASN A 166 -9.62 -0.78 22.74
N THR A 167 -8.91 -1.40 23.68
CA THR A 167 -7.81 -2.34 23.40
C THR A 167 -8.25 -3.49 22.48
N VAL A 168 -9.49 -3.94 22.59
CA VAL A 168 -10.11 -4.96 21.72
C VAL A 168 -10.19 -4.50 20.26
N MET A 169 -10.45 -3.21 20.00
CA MET A 169 -10.51 -2.66 18.64
C MET A 169 -9.11 -2.57 18.00
N ILE A 170 -8.09 -2.29 18.82
CA ILE A 170 -6.70 -2.28 18.40
C ILE A 170 -6.28 -3.69 17.98
N ASP A 171 -6.56 -4.70 18.80
CA ASP A 171 -6.25 -6.10 18.49
C ASP A 171 -6.93 -6.58 17.20
N LEU A 172 -8.21 -6.26 17.00
CA LEU A 172 -8.93 -6.60 15.76
C LEU A 172 -8.31 -5.94 14.52
N THR A 173 -7.77 -4.73 14.67
CA THR A 173 -7.08 -4.02 13.58
C THR A 173 -5.77 -4.73 13.22
N TYR A 174 -4.98 -5.15 14.21
CA TYR A 174 -3.77 -5.94 13.99
C TYR A 174 -4.06 -7.30 13.34
N GLU A 175 -5.09 -8.00 13.79
CA GLU A 175 -5.53 -9.27 13.21
C GLU A 175 -5.94 -9.13 11.72
N SER A 176 -6.56 -8.01 11.35
CA SER A 176 -6.90 -7.74 9.94
C SER A 176 -5.67 -7.60 9.04
N MET A 177 -4.55 -7.07 9.56
CA MET A 177 -3.32 -6.92 8.80
C MET A 177 -2.69 -8.27 8.46
N ILE A 178 -2.86 -9.28 9.32
CA ILE A 178 -2.33 -10.64 9.09
C ILE A 178 -2.97 -11.24 7.83
N SER A 179 -4.28 -11.10 7.66
CA SER A 179 -4.99 -11.62 6.47
C SER A 179 -4.43 -11.04 5.17
N THR A 180 -4.11 -9.74 5.18
CA THR A 180 -3.54 -9.06 4.02
C THR A 180 -2.10 -9.50 3.77
N ALA A 181 -1.28 -9.61 4.82
CA ALA A 181 0.10 -10.09 4.70
C ALA A 181 0.17 -11.51 4.12
N VAL A 182 -0.73 -12.41 4.53
CA VAL A 182 -0.83 -13.77 3.97
C VAL A 182 -1.08 -13.74 2.47
N TRP A 183 -2.00 -12.88 2.02
CA TRP A 183 -2.28 -12.70 0.59
C TRP A 183 -1.05 -12.18 -0.17
N GLU A 184 -0.39 -11.16 0.34
CA GLU A 184 0.81 -10.59 -0.29
C GLU A 184 1.94 -11.60 -0.39
N ILE A 185 2.19 -12.37 0.67
CA ILE A 185 3.21 -13.43 0.69
C ILE A 185 2.89 -14.49 -0.36
N LEU A 186 1.65 -14.98 -0.40
CA LEU A 186 1.21 -15.95 -1.41
C LEU A 186 1.44 -15.42 -2.83
N ALA A 187 1.04 -14.17 -3.06
CA ALA A 187 1.16 -13.54 -4.36
C ALA A 187 2.65 -13.32 -4.75
N PHE A 188 3.50 -12.94 -3.79
CA PHE A 188 4.94 -12.81 -3.97
C PHE A 188 5.59 -14.14 -4.36
N PHE A 189 5.29 -15.22 -3.64
CA PHE A 189 5.80 -16.56 -3.99
C PHE A 189 5.37 -17.00 -5.38
N LEU A 190 4.11 -16.71 -5.76
CA LEU A 190 3.61 -17.01 -7.11
C LEU A 190 4.34 -16.19 -8.19
N ALA A 191 4.61 -14.90 -7.93
CA ALA A 191 5.36 -14.05 -8.84
C ALA A 191 6.81 -14.56 -9.03
N VAL A 192 7.50 -14.89 -7.94
CA VAL A 192 8.86 -15.46 -7.98
C VAL A 192 8.86 -16.80 -8.72
N TRP A 193 7.90 -17.67 -8.43
CA TRP A 193 7.75 -18.96 -9.11
C TRP A 193 7.58 -18.78 -10.63
N ILE A 194 6.79 -17.80 -11.07
CA ILE A 194 6.61 -17.50 -12.50
C ILE A 194 7.92 -17.05 -13.13
N VAL A 195 8.65 -16.15 -12.48
CA VAL A 195 9.95 -15.68 -12.97
C VAL A 195 10.91 -16.86 -13.13
N ILE A 196 11.03 -17.72 -12.12
CA ILE A 196 11.89 -18.92 -12.15
C ILE A 196 11.45 -19.88 -13.26
N LYS A 197 10.15 -20.17 -13.37
CA LYS A 197 9.62 -21.06 -14.41
C LYS A 197 9.91 -20.51 -15.81
N HIS A 198 9.72 -19.21 -16.02
CA HIS A 198 9.99 -18.56 -17.30
C HIS A 198 11.46 -18.65 -17.68
N PHE A 199 12.37 -18.37 -16.74
CA PHE A 199 13.82 -18.54 -16.93
C PHE A 199 14.20 -20.01 -17.21
N TYR A 200 13.58 -20.96 -16.52
CA TYR A 200 13.83 -22.38 -16.74
C TYR A 200 13.36 -22.84 -18.13
N GLU A 201 12.19 -22.40 -18.58
CA GLU A 201 11.67 -22.69 -19.92
C GLU A 201 12.52 -22.05 -21.03
N LEU A 202 12.97 -20.81 -20.83
CA LEU A 202 13.94 -20.13 -21.70
C LEU A 202 15.26 -20.92 -21.78
N ARG A 203 15.80 -21.33 -20.63
CA ARG A 203 17.03 -22.14 -20.56
C ARG A 203 16.85 -23.49 -21.25
N ARG A 204 15.71 -24.15 -21.08
CA ARG A 204 15.41 -25.45 -21.71
C ARG A 204 15.26 -25.33 -23.22
N ARG A 205 14.67 -24.25 -23.74
CA ARG A 205 14.63 -23.95 -25.18
C ARG A 205 16.01 -23.66 -25.76
N HIS A 206 16.87 -22.95 -25.02
CA HIS A 206 18.24 -22.65 -25.45
C HIS A 206 19.22 -23.82 -25.29
N SER A 207 18.96 -24.78 -24.40
CA SER A 207 19.82 -25.97 -24.23
C SER A 207 19.78 -26.95 -25.40
N GLY A 208 18.93 -26.72 -26.41
CA GLY A 208 18.84 -27.55 -27.62
C GLY A 208 19.70 -27.10 -28.79
N ALA A 209 20.20 -25.86 -28.82
CA ALA A 209 21.04 -25.35 -29.91
C ALA A 209 21.91 -24.18 -29.46
N THR A 210 23.24 -24.36 -29.52
CA THR A 210 24.27 -23.30 -29.56
C THR A 210 24.44 -22.37 -28.34
N ILE A 211 24.58 -22.91 -27.12
CA ILE A 211 25.03 -22.13 -25.95
C ILE A 211 26.57 -21.98 -25.90
N GLU A 212 27.34 -22.95 -26.40
CA GLU A 212 28.80 -22.93 -26.27
C GLU A 212 29.48 -21.84 -27.13
N GLY A 213 28.92 -21.54 -28.31
CA GLY A 213 29.46 -20.50 -29.19
C GLY A 213 29.14 -19.07 -28.74
N TYR A 214 27.91 -18.82 -28.30
CA TYR A 214 27.46 -17.45 -28.01
C TYR A 214 27.99 -16.89 -26.69
N PHE A 215 28.12 -17.72 -25.65
CA PHE A 215 28.73 -17.28 -24.39
C PHE A 215 30.21 -16.96 -24.55
N THR A 216 30.93 -17.72 -25.38
CA THR A 216 32.34 -17.46 -25.69
C THR A 216 32.50 -16.13 -26.42
N VAL A 217 31.66 -15.85 -27.44
CA VAL A 217 31.67 -14.57 -28.17
C VAL A 217 31.26 -13.38 -27.29
N LEU A 218 30.32 -13.58 -26.37
CA LEU A 218 29.85 -12.52 -25.46
C LEU A 218 30.88 -12.19 -24.37
N ILE A 219 31.61 -13.18 -23.86
CA ILE A 219 32.73 -12.97 -22.93
C ILE A 219 33.89 -12.26 -23.64
N GLU A 220 34.20 -12.65 -24.87
CA GLU A 220 35.27 -12.02 -25.67
C GLU A 220 34.94 -10.54 -25.95
N SER A 221 33.69 -10.20 -26.28
CA SER A 221 33.29 -8.82 -26.59
C SER A 221 33.19 -7.89 -25.37
N HIS A 222 32.83 -8.39 -24.18
CA HIS A 222 32.77 -7.55 -22.97
C HIS A 222 34.11 -7.46 -22.21
N ALA A 223 34.98 -8.47 -22.30
CA ALA A 223 36.28 -8.44 -21.60
C ALA A 223 37.28 -7.49 -22.27
N PHE A 224 37.27 -7.36 -23.61
CA PHE A 224 38.15 -6.43 -24.32
C PHE A 224 37.77 -4.97 -24.12
N TYR A 225 36.52 -4.66 -23.76
CA TYR A 225 36.08 -3.28 -23.51
C TYR A 225 36.55 -2.73 -22.15
N PHE A 226 37.00 -3.58 -21.23
CA PHE A 226 37.52 -3.20 -19.92
C PHE A 226 39.05 -3.15 -19.84
N LEU A 227 39.74 -3.53 -20.92
CA LEU A 227 41.21 -3.66 -20.98
C LEU A 227 41.88 -2.69 -21.98
N ALA A 228 41.11 -1.79 -22.60
CA ALA A 228 41.59 -0.67 -23.42
C ALA A 228 41.23 0.66 -22.74
#